data_AF-A0A1D6JSD9-F1
#
_entry.id   AF-A0A1D6JSD9-F1
#
_cell.length_a   1.000
_cell.length_b   1.000
_cell.length_c   1.000
_cell.angle_alpha   90.00
_cell.angle_beta   90.00
_cell.angle_gamma   90.00
#
_symmetry.space_group_name_H-M   'P 1'
#
loop_
_entity.id
_entity.type
_entity.pdbx_description
1 polymer ?
#
loop_
_entity_poly.entity_id
_entity_poly.type
_entity_poly.pdbx_seq_one_letter_code
_entity_poly.pdbx_strand_id
1 'polypeptide(L)'
;MDSSLASAAAIADQRQKIEQYRHILASVLSSSPPDISQAKRFLDHMVSDEVPLVVSRQLLQTFAQDLGKLESDAQKEVAHYALTQIQPRVVSFEEQVVVIREKLAELYESEQQWSKAAQMLSGIDLDSGIRMLDDTNKLSKCVQIARLYLEDDDAVNAEAFINKASFLVTNSHQEVLNLQYKVCYARILDLKRRFLEAALRYYDISQIEQRKIGDEEIDENALEQALSAAVTCTILAGAGPQRSRVLATLYKVRLL
;
A
#
# COMPACT_ATOMS: atom_id res chain seq x y z
N MET A 1 18.19 -27.65 13.70
CA MET A 1 17.52 -26.36 13.97
C MET A 1 17.09 -26.27 15.42
N ASP A 2 16.26 -27.18 15.91
CA ASP A 2 15.71 -27.15 17.28
C ASP A 2 16.80 -27.13 18.36
N SER A 3 17.89 -27.89 18.18
CA SER A 3 19.06 -27.85 19.07
C SER A 3 19.78 -26.49 19.06
N SER A 4 19.86 -25.83 17.91
CA SER A 4 20.47 -24.50 17.75
C SER A 4 19.60 -23.41 18.37
N LEU A 5 18.28 -23.51 18.21
CA LEU A 5 17.31 -22.59 18.81
C LEU A 5 17.25 -22.74 20.34
N ALA A 6 17.25 -23.98 20.85
CA ALA A 6 17.32 -24.25 22.28
C ALA A 6 18.64 -23.75 22.90
N SER A 7 19.76 -23.94 22.20
CA SER A 7 21.06 -23.39 22.61
C SER A 7 21.03 -21.85 22.69
N ALA A 8 20.47 -21.19 21.68
CA ALA A 8 20.31 -19.73 21.68
C ALA A 8 19.35 -19.25 22.78
N ALA A 9 18.28 -19.99 23.07
CA ALA A 9 17.33 -19.69 24.14
C ALA A 9 17.98 -19.74 25.54
N ALA A 10 18.92 -20.65 25.76
CA ALA A 10 19.63 -20.82 27.03
C ALA A 10 20.67 -19.71 27.34
N ILE A 11 21.03 -18.86 26.36
CA ILE A 11 22.00 -17.78 26.57
C ILE A 11 21.42 -16.72 27.52
N ALA A 12 22.11 -16.44 28.62
CA ALA A 12 21.69 -15.44 29.60
C ALA A 12 21.93 -13.99 29.11
N ASP A 13 23.05 -13.75 28.41
CA ASP A 13 23.38 -12.44 27.86
C ASP A 13 22.50 -12.10 26.64
N GLN A 14 21.75 -11.00 26.73
CA GLN A 14 20.78 -10.65 25.70
C GLN A 14 21.44 -10.29 24.36
N ARG A 15 22.62 -9.66 24.38
CA ARG A 15 23.33 -9.26 23.16
C ARG A 15 23.84 -10.48 22.41
N GLN A 16 24.49 -11.40 23.11
CA GLN A 16 24.96 -12.66 22.55
C GLN A 16 23.79 -13.52 22.05
N LYS A 17 22.68 -13.54 22.79
CA LYS A 17 21.44 -14.23 22.37
C LYS A 17 20.92 -13.69 21.03
N ILE A 18 20.79 -12.38 20.88
CA ILE A 18 20.35 -11.74 19.63
C ILE A 18 21.30 -12.07 18.48
N GLU A 19 22.60 -11.95 18.72
CA GLU A 19 23.62 -12.22 17.70
C GLU A 19 23.58 -13.67 17.22
N GLN A 20 23.40 -14.62 18.15
CA GLN A 20 23.29 -16.03 17.78
C GLN A 20 22.02 -16.33 16.99
N TYR A 21 20.87 -15.74 17.38
CA TYR A 21 19.66 -15.88 16.58
C TYR A 21 19.78 -15.23 15.20
N ARG A 22 20.51 -14.11 15.06
CA ARG A 22 20.79 -13.51 13.75
C ARG A 22 21.60 -14.44 12.85
N HIS A 23 22.61 -15.12 13.41
CA HIS A 23 23.38 -16.10 12.65
C HIS A 23 22.50 -17.27 12.16
N ILE A 24 21.60 -17.76 13.02
CA ILE A 24 20.63 -18.79 12.65
C ILE A 24 19.72 -18.27 11.53
N LEU A 25 19.12 -17.08 11.70
CA LEU A 25 18.26 -16.47 10.70
C LEU A 25 18.96 -16.31 9.35
N ALA A 26 20.18 -15.77 9.34
CA ALA A 26 20.97 -15.61 8.12
C ALA A 26 21.20 -16.95 7.44
N SER A 27 21.54 -18.01 8.18
CA SER A 27 21.76 -19.34 7.63
C SER A 27 20.50 -19.95 7.00
N VAL A 28 19.33 -19.68 7.59
CA VAL A 28 18.04 -20.14 7.07
C VAL A 28 17.70 -19.42 5.77
N LEU A 29 17.87 -18.10 5.72
CA LEU A 29 17.54 -17.29 4.54
C LEU A 29 18.56 -17.44 3.39
N SER A 30 19.82 -17.83 3.68
CA SER A 30 20.86 -18.03 2.67
C SER A 30 20.88 -19.43 2.05
N SER A 31 19.98 -20.33 2.45
CA SER A 31 19.91 -21.69 1.91
C SER A 31 19.50 -21.67 0.43
N SER A 32 20.15 -22.50 -0.39
CA SER A 32 19.83 -22.65 -1.81
C SER A 32 19.67 -24.14 -2.16
N PRO A 33 18.43 -24.62 -2.44
CA PRO A 33 17.18 -23.86 -2.48
C PRO A 33 16.73 -23.35 -1.09
N PRO A 34 15.86 -22.32 -1.02
CA PRO A 34 15.36 -21.80 0.24
C PRO A 34 14.63 -22.88 1.05
N ASP A 35 15.11 -23.16 2.27
CA ASP A 35 14.45 -24.08 3.19
C ASP A 35 13.30 -23.37 3.91
N ILE A 36 12.14 -23.35 3.25
CA ILE A 36 10.89 -22.79 3.76
C ILE A 36 10.49 -23.45 5.10
N SER A 37 10.77 -24.74 5.27
CA SER A 37 10.41 -25.45 6.50
C SER A 37 11.21 -24.94 7.70
N GLN A 38 12.49 -24.66 7.50
CA GLN A 38 13.31 -24.02 8.53
C GLN A 38 12.86 -22.60 8.82
N ALA A 39 12.53 -21.81 7.80
CA ALA A 39 12.00 -20.45 8.02
C ALA A 39 10.72 -20.45 8.87
N LYS A 40 9.79 -21.36 8.59
CA LYS A 40 8.57 -21.53 9.40
C LYS A 40 8.87 -21.91 10.85
N ARG A 41 9.79 -22.86 11.08
CA ARG A 41 10.22 -23.24 12.44
C ARG A 41 10.89 -22.09 13.20
N PHE A 42 11.68 -21.26 12.52
CA PHE A 42 12.26 -20.06 13.12
C PHE A 42 11.16 -19.12 13.60
N LEU A 43 10.15 -18.89 12.76
CA LEU A 43 9.01 -18.02 13.08
C LEU A 43 8.22 -18.54 14.28
N ASP A 44 7.90 -19.84 14.30
CA ASP A 44 7.19 -20.48 15.42
C ASP A 44 7.95 -20.28 16.75
N HIS A 45 9.27 -20.45 16.72
CA HIS A 45 10.13 -20.22 17.89
C HIS A 45 10.12 -18.75 18.32
N MET A 46 10.20 -17.82 17.38
CA MET A 46 10.23 -16.37 17.67
C MET A 46 8.93 -15.84 18.28
N VAL A 47 7.77 -16.40 17.91
CA VAL A 47 6.47 -15.99 18.46
C VAL A 47 6.11 -16.72 19.76
N SER A 48 6.85 -17.77 20.11
CA SER A 48 6.70 -18.52 21.36
C SER A 48 7.06 -17.68 22.59
N ASP A 49 6.63 -18.13 23.77
CA ASP A 49 6.96 -17.49 25.05
C ASP A 49 8.38 -17.82 25.55
N GLU A 50 9.12 -18.69 24.85
CA GLU A 50 10.51 -19.02 25.18
C GLU A 50 11.48 -17.87 24.85
N VAL A 51 11.07 -16.99 23.93
CA VAL A 51 11.89 -15.87 23.47
C VAL A 51 11.37 -14.56 24.08
N PRO A 52 12.22 -13.79 24.80
CA PRO A 52 11.82 -12.50 25.33
C PRO A 52 11.33 -11.56 24.23
N LEU A 53 10.22 -10.86 24.46
CA LEU A 53 9.55 -10.03 23.44
C LEU A 53 10.49 -9.04 22.74
N VAL A 54 11.42 -8.43 23.48
CA VAL A 54 12.41 -7.48 22.93
C VAL A 54 13.30 -8.15 21.89
N VAL A 55 13.71 -9.40 22.15
CA VAL A 55 14.53 -10.21 21.23
C VAL A 55 13.69 -10.61 20.02
N SER A 56 12.46 -11.10 20.23
CA SER A 56 11.54 -11.46 19.13
C SER A 56 11.26 -10.29 18.20
N ARG A 57 10.95 -9.09 18.72
CA ARG A 57 10.72 -7.88 17.92
C ARG A 57 11.93 -7.54 17.04
N GLN A 58 13.13 -7.53 17.62
CA GLN A 58 14.34 -7.18 16.88
C GLN A 58 14.66 -8.20 15.78
N LEU A 59 14.47 -9.49 16.05
CA LEU A 59 14.73 -10.55 15.08
C LEU A 59 13.68 -10.62 13.98
N LEU A 60 12.40 -10.48 14.33
CA LEU A 60 11.31 -10.40 13.35
C LEU A 60 11.43 -9.15 12.48
N GLN A 61 11.95 -8.04 13.01
CA GLN A 61 12.29 -6.85 12.22
C GLN A 61 13.39 -7.15 11.20
N THR A 62 14.50 -7.79 11.63
CA THR A 62 15.57 -8.20 10.72
C THR A 62 15.06 -9.19 9.67
N PHE A 63 14.24 -10.16 10.08
CA PHE A 63 13.59 -11.10 9.16
C PHE A 63 12.73 -10.37 8.11
N ALA A 64 11.90 -9.42 8.53
CA ALA A 64 11.04 -8.66 7.63
C ALA A 64 11.83 -7.84 6.60
N GLN A 65 12.97 -7.28 7.02
CA GLN A 65 13.88 -6.55 6.12
C GLN A 65 14.57 -7.48 5.11
N ASP A 66 14.90 -8.70 5.53
CA ASP A 66 15.62 -9.69 4.72
C ASP A 66 14.70 -10.57 3.85
N LEU A 67 13.37 -10.45 3.97
CA LEU A 67 12.40 -11.20 3.17
C LEU A 67 12.65 -11.09 1.66
N GLY A 68 13.08 -9.90 1.19
CA GLY A 68 13.34 -9.66 -0.23
C GLY A 68 14.59 -10.37 -0.80
N LYS A 69 15.35 -11.09 0.04
CA LYS A 69 16.47 -11.94 -0.40
C LYS A 69 15.99 -13.31 -0.92
N LEU A 70 14.79 -13.71 -0.55
CA LEU A 70 14.19 -14.98 -0.97
C LEU A 70 13.66 -14.87 -2.40
N GLU A 71 13.53 -16.00 -3.08
CA GLU A 71 12.77 -16.08 -4.33
C GLU A 71 11.30 -15.72 -4.09
N SER A 72 10.63 -15.12 -5.09
CA SER A 72 9.26 -14.61 -4.98
C SER A 72 8.27 -15.58 -4.32
N ASP A 73 8.24 -16.85 -4.73
CA ASP A 73 7.27 -17.82 -4.19
C ASP A 73 7.58 -18.21 -2.75
N ALA A 74 8.86 -18.40 -2.42
CA ALA A 74 9.29 -18.64 -1.05
C ALA A 74 9.02 -17.42 -0.15
N GLN A 75 9.26 -16.20 -0.65
CA GLN A 75 8.98 -14.97 0.06
C GLN A 75 7.48 -14.86 0.39
N LYS A 76 6.58 -15.11 -0.56
CA LYS A 76 5.14 -15.10 -0.33
C LYS A 76 4.74 -16.12 0.73
N GLU A 77 5.19 -17.35 0.59
CA GLU A 77 4.80 -18.44 1.49
C GLU A 77 5.25 -18.18 2.93
N VAL A 78 6.51 -17.78 3.11
CA VAL A 78 7.07 -17.52 4.45
C VAL A 78 6.45 -16.26 5.06
N ALA A 79 6.23 -15.20 4.30
CA ALA A 79 5.61 -13.97 4.80
C ALA A 79 4.14 -14.16 5.22
N HIS A 80 3.33 -14.90 4.43
CA HIS A 80 1.96 -15.24 4.84
C HIS A 80 1.93 -16.12 6.09
N TYR A 81 2.86 -17.07 6.19
CA TYR A 81 3.02 -17.88 7.40
C TYR A 81 3.36 -17.00 8.60
N ALA A 82 4.32 -16.07 8.46
CA ALA A 82 4.70 -15.13 9.52
C ALA A 82 3.50 -14.30 9.99
N LEU A 83 2.71 -13.73 9.08
CA LEU A 83 1.50 -12.96 9.43
C LEU A 83 0.49 -13.83 10.20
N THR A 84 0.31 -15.09 9.78
CA THR A 84 -0.59 -16.03 10.46
C THR A 84 -0.13 -16.33 11.89
N GLN A 85 1.16 -16.59 12.09
CA GLN A 85 1.73 -16.90 13.41
C GLN A 85 1.78 -15.68 14.33
N ILE A 86 1.96 -14.49 13.78
CA ILE A 86 2.00 -13.24 14.56
C ILE A 86 0.57 -12.80 14.97
N GLN A 87 -0.46 -13.16 14.21
CA GLN A 87 -1.84 -12.69 14.39
C GLN A 87 -2.38 -12.77 15.83
N PRO A 88 -2.17 -13.85 16.62
CA PRO A 88 -2.65 -13.94 18.00
C PRO A 88 -2.03 -12.87 18.93
N ARG A 89 -0.85 -12.37 18.59
CA ARG A 89 -0.09 -11.37 19.36
C ARG A 89 0.17 -10.10 18.54
N VAL A 90 -0.69 -9.79 17.57
CA VAL A 90 -0.47 -8.72 16.58
C VAL A 90 -0.12 -7.36 17.22
N VAL A 91 -0.77 -7.00 18.33
CA VAL A 91 -0.50 -5.76 19.09
C VAL A 91 0.94 -5.68 19.60
N SER A 92 1.57 -6.83 19.86
CA SER A 92 2.97 -6.87 20.28
C SER A 92 3.95 -6.68 19.12
N PHE A 93 3.52 -6.87 17.87
CA PHE A 93 4.39 -6.95 16.69
C PHE A 93 3.91 -6.04 15.54
N GLU A 94 3.14 -4.99 15.84
CA GLU A 94 2.53 -4.10 14.84
C GLU A 94 3.56 -3.57 13.84
N GLU A 95 4.74 -3.17 14.31
CA GLU A 95 5.79 -2.64 13.46
C GLU A 95 6.29 -3.67 12.43
N GLN A 96 6.51 -4.91 12.87
CA GLN A 96 6.98 -6.01 12.02
C GLN A 96 5.89 -6.39 11.01
N VAL A 97 4.62 -6.42 11.43
CA VAL A 97 3.47 -6.71 10.57
C VAL A 97 3.35 -5.70 9.44
N VAL A 98 3.55 -4.42 9.72
CA VAL A 98 3.55 -3.36 8.69
C VAL A 98 4.64 -3.64 7.65
N VAL A 99 5.88 -3.88 8.07
CA VAL A 99 6.99 -4.12 7.13
C VAL A 99 6.75 -5.36 6.28
N ILE A 100 6.25 -6.45 6.88
CA ILE A 100 5.94 -7.68 6.14
C ILE A 100 4.83 -7.43 5.11
N ARG A 101 3.76 -6.72 5.49
CA ARG A 101 2.65 -6.38 4.58
C ARG A 101 3.10 -5.46 3.44
N GLU A 102 3.94 -4.46 3.71
CA GLU A 102 4.50 -3.58 2.69
C GLU A 102 5.36 -4.36 1.69
N LYS A 103 6.24 -5.24 2.17
CA LYS A 103 7.08 -6.10 1.30
C LYS A 103 6.26 -7.06 0.45
N LEU A 104 5.20 -7.64 1.01
CA LEU A 104 4.27 -8.48 0.26
C LEU A 104 3.49 -7.67 -0.79
N ALA A 105 3.06 -6.45 -0.45
CA ALA A 105 2.38 -5.57 -1.39
C ALA A 105 3.28 -5.19 -2.57
N GLU A 106 4.52 -4.77 -2.30
CA GLU A 106 5.53 -4.49 -3.34
C GLU A 106 5.74 -5.69 -4.28
N LEU A 107 5.81 -6.89 -3.72
CA LEU A 107 5.99 -8.12 -4.51
C LEU A 107 4.78 -8.41 -5.39
N TYR A 108 3.56 -8.34 -4.84
CA TYR A 108 2.34 -8.53 -5.62
C TYR A 108 2.15 -7.45 -6.69
N GLU A 109 2.51 -6.21 -6.40
CA GLU A 109 2.50 -5.10 -7.36
C GLU A 109 3.47 -5.36 -8.52
N SER A 110 4.68 -5.85 -8.23
CA SER A 110 5.67 -6.22 -9.25
C SER A 110 5.20 -7.35 -10.19
N GLU A 111 4.30 -8.19 -9.70
CA GLU A 111 3.66 -9.28 -10.44
C GLU A 111 2.30 -8.90 -11.04
N GLN A 112 1.91 -7.61 -10.98
CA GLN A 112 0.63 -7.10 -11.47
C GLN A 112 -0.59 -7.77 -10.81
N GLN A 113 -0.44 -8.28 -9.59
CA GLN A 113 -1.53 -8.82 -8.77
C GLN A 113 -2.10 -7.70 -7.91
N TRP A 114 -2.74 -6.72 -8.55
CA TRP A 114 -3.13 -5.44 -7.95
C TRP A 114 -4.06 -5.60 -6.74
N SER A 115 -5.12 -6.40 -6.87
CA SER A 115 -6.05 -6.69 -5.77
C SER A 115 -5.35 -7.28 -4.54
N LYS A 116 -4.38 -8.18 -4.74
CA LYS A 116 -3.65 -8.79 -3.61
C LYS A 116 -2.72 -7.79 -2.95
N ALA A 117 -2.04 -6.94 -3.73
CA ALA A 117 -1.23 -5.86 -3.20
C ALA A 117 -2.09 -4.89 -2.35
N ALA A 118 -3.25 -4.51 -2.87
CA ALA A 118 -4.21 -3.66 -2.17
C ALA A 118 -4.69 -4.29 -0.86
N GLN A 119 -5.01 -5.60 -0.87
CA GLN A 119 -5.40 -6.35 0.31
C GLN A 119 -4.29 -6.37 1.37
N MET A 120 -3.03 -6.55 0.98
CA MET A 120 -1.90 -6.53 1.91
C MET A 120 -1.79 -5.19 2.64
N LEU A 121 -1.84 -4.08 1.90
CA LEU A 121 -1.78 -2.73 2.47
C LEU A 121 -3.03 -2.36 3.28
N SER A 122 -4.22 -2.80 2.84
CA SER A 122 -5.48 -2.52 3.54
C SER A 122 -5.57 -3.15 4.94
N GLY A 123 -4.82 -4.23 5.19
CA GLY A 123 -4.76 -4.87 6.50
C GLY A 123 -3.77 -4.22 7.46
N ILE A 124 -3.13 -3.11 7.09
CA ILE A 124 -2.35 -2.28 8.01
C ILE A 124 -3.33 -1.41 8.81
N ASP A 125 -3.21 -1.45 10.14
CA ASP A 125 -3.95 -0.53 11.00
C ASP A 125 -3.35 0.88 10.94
N LEU A 126 -3.95 1.72 10.09
CA LEU A 126 -3.53 3.12 9.89
C LEU A 126 -3.85 4.01 11.11
N ASP A 127 -4.64 3.54 12.07
CA ASP A 127 -5.01 4.30 13.27
C ASP A 127 -4.29 3.81 14.53
N SER A 128 -3.42 2.79 14.39
CA SER A 128 -2.57 2.29 15.47
C SER A 128 -1.71 3.41 16.07
N GLY A 129 -1.74 3.54 17.40
CA GLY A 129 -1.05 4.60 18.13
C GLY A 129 0.46 4.42 18.24
N ILE A 130 1.03 3.30 17.79
CA ILE A 130 2.46 2.97 17.93
C ILE A 130 3.32 3.73 16.91
N ARG A 131 2.76 4.10 15.76
CA ARG A 131 3.32 5.12 14.90
C ARG A 131 2.33 6.26 14.93
N MET A 132 2.74 7.44 15.36
CA MET A 132 2.07 8.65 14.90
C MET A 132 2.31 8.72 13.38
N LEU A 133 1.56 7.93 12.60
CA LEU A 133 1.50 8.07 11.17
C LEU A 133 0.97 9.49 10.95
N ASP A 134 1.88 10.37 10.54
CA ASP A 134 1.55 11.67 9.98
C ASP A 134 0.34 11.50 9.05
N ASP A 135 -0.64 12.39 9.16
CA ASP A 135 -1.83 12.44 8.29
C ASP A 135 -1.44 12.32 6.82
N THR A 136 -0.26 12.81 6.45
CA THR A 136 0.38 12.67 5.14
C THR A 136 0.65 11.21 4.76
N ASN A 137 1.21 10.41 5.66
CA ASN A 137 1.46 8.98 5.43
C ASN A 137 0.14 8.20 5.33
N LYS A 138 -0.85 8.53 6.17
CA LYS A 138 -2.19 7.92 6.09
C LYS A 138 -2.86 8.23 4.76
N LEU A 139 -2.77 9.48 4.31
CA LEU A 139 -3.27 9.92 3.00
C LEU A 139 -2.58 9.15 1.87
N SER A 140 -1.25 9.08 1.90
CA SER A 140 -0.44 8.36 0.92
C SER A 140 -0.86 6.90 0.79
N LYS A 141 -0.99 6.17 1.92
CA LYS A 141 -1.44 4.78 1.93
C LYS A 141 -2.87 4.62 1.42
N CYS A 142 -3.80 5.50 1.81
CA CYS A 142 -5.18 5.44 1.31
C CYS A 142 -5.25 5.62 -0.21
N VAL A 143 -4.51 6.61 -0.75
CA VAL A 143 -4.45 6.85 -2.20
C VAL A 143 -3.77 5.68 -2.92
N GLN A 144 -2.69 5.12 -2.38
CA GLN A 144 -2.01 3.94 -2.94
C GLN A 144 -2.96 2.73 -3.02
N ILE A 145 -3.68 2.43 -1.92
CA ILE A 145 -4.63 1.31 -1.89
C ILE A 145 -5.75 1.52 -2.93
N ALA A 146 -6.30 2.74 -3.02
CA ALA A 146 -7.34 3.04 -3.99
C ALA A 146 -6.85 2.89 -5.43
N ARG A 147 -5.61 3.33 -5.73
CA ARG A 147 -4.99 3.14 -7.04
C ARG A 147 -4.82 1.67 -7.40
N LEU A 148 -4.34 0.84 -6.46
CA LEU A 148 -4.17 -0.59 -6.71
C LEU A 148 -5.51 -1.27 -7.03
N TYR A 149 -6.58 -0.97 -6.30
CA TYR A 149 -7.91 -1.51 -6.63
C TYR A 149 -8.43 -1.02 -7.99
N LEU A 150 -8.11 0.21 -8.40
CA LEU A 150 -8.49 0.74 -9.71
C LEU A 150 -7.81 0.04 -10.89
N GLU A 151 -6.62 -0.52 -10.71
CA GLU A 151 -5.94 -1.27 -11.79
C GLU A 151 -6.63 -2.62 -12.09
N ASP A 152 -7.44 -3.13 -11.17
CA ASP A 152 -8.33 -4.30 -11.36
C ASP A 152 -9.82 -3.90 -11.55
N ASP A 153 -10.11 -2.64 -11.90
CA ASP A 153 -11.46 -2.07 -12.05
C ASP A 153 -12.38 -2.22 -10.81
N ASP A 154 -11.81 -2.46 -9.63
CA ASP A 154 -12.55 -2.60 -8.37
C ASP A 154 -12.85 -1.23 -7.74
N ALA A 155 -13.76 -0.51 -8.39
CA ALA A 155 -14.18 0.82 -7.95
C ALA A 155 -14.89 0.81 -6.57
N VAL A 156 -15.43 -0.33 -6.14
CA VAL A 156 -16.13 -0.45 -4.85
C VAL A 156 -15.14 -0.39 -3.71
N ASN A 157 -14.09 -1.23 -3.75
CA ASN A 157 -13.06 -1.20 -2.72
C ASN A 157 -12.21 0.07 -2.83
N ALA A 158 -11.93 0.57 -4.03
CA ALA A 158 -11.22 1.83 -4.21
C ALA A 158 -11.94 3.02 -3.56
N GLU A 159 -13.27 3.11 -3.71
CA GLU A 159 -14.07 4.21 -3.13
C GLU A 159 -14.01 4.22 -1.59
N ALA A 160 -13.95 3.05 -0.94
CA ALA A 160 -13.85 2.97 0.50
C ALA A 160 -12.57 3.66 1.03
N PHE A 161 -11.44 3.52 0.34
CA PHE A 161 -10.18 4.13 0.73
C PHE A 161 -10.04 5.58 0.28
N ILE A 162 -10.57 5.95 -0.89
CA ILE A 162 -10.52 7.35 -1.34
C ILE A 162 -11.40 8.25 -0.45
N ASN A 163 -12.52 7.73 0.08
CA ASN A 163 -13.35 8.46 1.02
C ASN A 163 -12.61 8.72 2.35
N LYS A 164 -11.80 7.77 2.83
CA LYS A 164 -10.92 8.00 4.00
C LYS A 164 -9.87 9.09 3.71
N ALA A 165 -9.25 9.04 2.52
CA ALA A 165 -8.30 10.06 2.07
C ALA A 165 -8.93 11.47 1.98
N SER A 166 -10.23 11.58 1.69
CA SER A 166 -10.92 12.86 1.54
C SER A 166 -10.89 13.74 2.81
N PHE A 167 -10.84 13.13 4.00
CA PHE A 167 -10.75 13.86 5.26
C PHE A 167 -9.34 14.40 5.54
N LEU A 168 -8.32 13.80 4.93
CA LEU A 168 -6.91 14.12 5.16
C LEU A 168 -6.37 15.08 4.10
N VAL A 169 -6.86 14.99 2.87
CA VAL A 169 -6.36 15.75 1.71
C VAL A 169 -6.48 17.27 1.90
N THR A 170 -7.51 17.75 2.62
CA THR A 170 -7.74 19.18 2.86
C THR A 170 -6.63 19.84 3.67
N ASN A 171 -5.99 19.09 4.56
CA ASN A 171 -4.92 19.58 5.42
C ASN A 171 -3.52 19.24 4.88
N SER A 172 -3.43 18.56 3.73
CA SER A 172 -2.16 18.13 3.15
C SER A 172 -1.52 19.23 2.30
N HIS A 173 -0.25 19.51 2.59
CA HIS A 173 0.59 20.41 1.79
C HIS A 173 1.29 19.71 0.61
N GLN A 174 1.11 18.39 0.46
CA GLN A 174 1.74 17.63 -0.62
C GLN A 174 0.94 17.72 -1.92
N GLU A 175 1.39 18.62 -2.81
CA GLU A 175 0.70 18.88 -4.07
C GLU A 175 0.60 17.65 -4.99
N VAL A 176 1.66 16.82 -5.09
CA VAL A 176 1.65 15.59 -5.90
C VAL A 176 0.58 14.63 -5.39
N LEU A 177 0.55 14.40 -4.08
CA LEU A 177 -0.39 13.48 -3.47
C LEU A 177 -1.83 13.97 -3.59
N ASN A 178 -2.05 15.29 -3.49
CA ASN A 178 -3.33 15.92 -3.74
C ASN A 178 -3.79 15.75 -5.20
N LEU A 179 -2.88 15.81 -6.17
CA LEU A 179 -3.18 15.54 -7.56
C LEU A 179 -3.53 14.06 -7.78
N GLN A 180 -2.72 13.13 -7.27
CA GLN A 180 -2.98 11.70 -7.35
C GLN A 180 -4.35 11.33 -6.74
N TYR A 181 -4.70 11.94 -5.61
CA TYR A 181 -6.02 11.83 -5.01
C TYR A 181 -7.13 12.30 -5.98
N LYS A 182 -7.00 13.49 -6.58
CA LYS A 182 -8.00 14.04 -7.50
C LYS A 182 -8.22 13.12 -8.71
N VAL A 183 -7.13 12.66 -9.34
CA VAL A 183 -7.18 11.76 -10.50
C VAL A 183 -7.83 10.42 -10.10
N CYS A 184 -7.41 9.83 -8.99
CA CYS A 184 -7.97 8.59 -8.48
C CYS A 184 -9.47 8.72 -8.19
N TYR A 185 -9.90 9.81 -7.55
CA TYR A 185 -11.31 10.05 -7.25
C TYR A 185 -12.15 10.24 -8.52
N ALA A 186 -11.64 10.94 -9.53
CA ALA A 186 -12.33 11.08 -10.82
C ALA A 186 -12.50 9.73 -11.53
N ARG A 187 -11.47 8.88 -11.56
CA ARG A 187 -11.53 7.51 -12.11
C ARG A 187 -12.56 6.63 -11.40
N ILE A 188 -12.62 6.70 -10.07
CA ILE A 188 -13.61 5.94 -9.28
C ILE A 188 -15.04 6.36 -9.66
N LEU A 189 -15.31 7.66 -9.74
CA LEU A 189 -16.64 8.17 -10.12
C LEU A 189 -17.04 7.72 -11.53
N ASP A 190 -16.09 7.72 -12.46
CA ASP A 190 -16.28 7.28 -13.85
C ASP A 190 -16.66 5.79 -13.91
N LEU A 191 -15.88 4.90 -13.28
CA LEU A 191 -16.16 3.46 -13.20
C LEU A 191 -17.50 3.17 -12.52
N LYS A 192 -17.88 3.97 -11.53
CA LYS A 192 -19.19 3.88 -10.85
C LYS A 192 -20.35 4.51 -11.64
N ARG A 193 -20.09 4.97 -12.88
CA ARG A 193 -21.07 5.60 -13.78
C ARG A 193 -21.68 6.90 -13.24
N ARG A 194 -20.99 7.56 -12.30
CA ARG A 194 -21.34 8.90 -11.78
C ARG A 194 -20.77 9.96 -12.72
N PHE A 195 -21.14 9.85 -14.00
CA PHE A 195 -20.45 10.54 -15.08
C PHE A 195 -20.45 12.07 -14.98
N LEU A 196 -21.53 12.71 -14.51
CA LEU A 196 -21.53 14.16 -14.33
C LEU A 196 -20.53 14.62 -13.27
N GLU A 197 -20.40 13.87 -12.18
CA GLU A 197 -19.46 14.19 -11.11
C GLU A 197 -18.03 13.94 -11.57
N ALA A 198 -17.79 12.80 -12.25
CA ALA A 198 -16.50 12.50 -12.87
C ALA A 198 -16.08 13.59 -13.87
N ALA A 199 -17.00 14.02 -14.74
CA ALA A 199 -16.74 15.06 -15.74
C ALA A 199 -16.28 16.38 -15.12
N LEU A 200 -16.95 16.82 -14.05
CA LEU A 200 -16.55 18.05 -13.34
C LEU A 200 -15.16 17.92 -12.74
N ARG A 201 -14.82 16.77 -12.14
CA ARG A 201 -13.49 16.54 -11.56
C ARG A 201 -12.40 16.47 -12.62
N TYR A 202 -12.63 15.77 -13.73
CA TYR A 202 -11.70 15.72 -14.85
C TYR A 202 -11.49 17.11 -15.48
N TYR A 203 -12.56 17.90 -15.59
CA TYR A 203 -12.46 19.28 -16.05
C TYR A 203 -11.62 20.12 -15.09
N ASP A 204 -11.86 20.06 -13.78
CA ASP A 204 -11.05 20.77 -12.77
C ASP A 204 -9.56 20.40 -12.86
N ILE A 205 -9.25 19.13 -13.15
CA ILE A 205 -7.87 18.65 -13.36
C ILE A 205 -7.28 19.25 -14.63
N SER A 206 -8.04 19.32 -15.72
CA SER A 206 -7.55 19.85 -17.00
C SER A 206 -7.29 21.36 -16.97
N GLN A 207 -7.80 22.09 -15.97
CA GLN A 207 -7.54 23.52 -15.78
C GLN A 207 -6.29 23.79 -14.93
N ILE A 208 -5.57 22.76 -14.48
CA ILE A 208 -4.31 22.93 -13.75
C ILE A 208 -3.23 23.44 -14.73
N GLU A 209 -2.42 24.39 -14.28
CA GLU A 209 -1.30 24.91 -15.08
C GLU A 209 -0.23 23.83 -15.27
N GLN A 210 0.38 23.81 -16.46
CA GLN A 210 1.57 23.01 -16.73
C GLN A 210 2.68 23.41 -15.75
N ARG A 211 3.11 22.46 -14.94
CA ARG A 211 4.16 22.69 -13.95
C ARG A 211 4.74 21.37 -13.48
N LYS A 212 5.99 21.43 -13.06
CA LYS A 212 6.65 20.33 -12.37
C LYS A 212 6.30 20.38 -10.88
N ILE A 213 5.76 19.30 -10.35
CA ILE A 213 5.45 19.14 -8.94
C ILE A 213 6.31 18.00 -8.40
N GLY A 214 7.40 18.35 -7.71
CA GLY A 214 8.38 17.36 -7.26
C GLY A 214 9.06 16.64 -8.45
N ASP A 215 8.99 15.32 -8.47
CA ASP A 215 9.49 14.48 -9.57
C ASP A 215 8.45 14.23 -10.66
N GLU A 216 7.18 14.59 -10.44
CA GLU A 216 6.12 14.45 -11.42
C GLU A 216 5.97 15.74 -12.26
N GLU A 217 5.85 15.56 -13.57
CA GLU A 217 5.61 16.65 -14.52
C GLU A 217 4.16 16.54 -15.01
N ILE A 218 3.38 17.61 -14.79
CA ILE A 218 2.06 17.73 -15.42
C ILE A 218 2.30 18.26 -16.83
N ASP A 219 2.39 17.34 -17.79
CA ASP A 219 2.55 17.68 -19.19
C ASP A 219 1.21 18.03 -19.84
N GLU A 220 1.28 18.63 -21.03
CA GLU A 220 0.11 19.00 -21.81
C GLU A 220 -0.76 17.79 -22.15
N ASN A 221 -0.14 16.64 -22.44
CA ASN A 221 -0.84 15.42 -22.80
C ASN A 221 -1.74 14.92 -21.67
N ALA A 222 -1.27 14.95 -20.42
CA ALA A 222 -2.07 14.54 -19.26
C ALA A 222 -3.27 15.46 -19.04
N LEU A 223 -3.11 16.77 -19.24
CA LEU A 223 -4.20 17.74 -19.15
C LEU A 223 -5.23 17.55 -20.28
N GLU A 224 -4.76 17.30 -21.51
CA GLU A 224 -5.62 16.97 -22.64
C GLU A 224 -6.39 15.66 -22.42
N GLN A 225 -5.75 14.63 -21.85
CA GLN A 225 -6.41 13.38 -21.49
C GLN A 225 -7.50 13.60 -20.45
N ALA A 226 -7.25 14.42 -19.42
CA ALA A 226 -8.27 14.79 -18.44
C ALA A 226 -9.44 15.54 -19.12
N LEU A 227 -9.17 16.48 -20.01
CA LEU A 227 -10.22 17.19 -20.75
C LEU A 227 -11.04 16.24 -21.64
N SER A 228 -10.39 15.32 -22.32
CA SER A 228 -11.03 14.29 -23.15
C SER A 228 -11.92 13.36 -22.31
N ALA A 229 -11.46 12.95 -21.14
CA ALA A 229 -12.24 12.17 -20.17
C ALA A 229 -13.46 12.97 -19.67
N ALA A 230 -13.30 14.27 -19.40
CA ALA A 230 -14.40 15.15 -19.00
C ALA A 230 -15.49 15.23 -20.08
N VAL A 231 -15.10 15.40 -21.35
CA VAL A 231 -16.01 15.40 -22.50
C VAL A 231 -16.73 14.05 -22.62
N THR A 232 -15.98 12.95 -22.55
CA THR A 232 -16.52 11.58 -22.67
C THR A 232 -17.55 11.31 -21.58
N CYS A 233 -17.22 11.57 -20.31
CA CYS A 233 -18.14 11.45 -19.19
C CYS A 233 -19.39 12.32 -19.38
N THR A 234 -19.23 13.57 -19.82
CA THR A 234 -20.39 14.45 -20.05
C THR A 234 -21.31 13.93 -21.16
N ILE A 235 -20.76 13.33 -22.22
CA ILE A 235 -21.55 12.72 -23.30
C ILE A 235 -22.34 11.52 -22.77
N LEU A 236 -21.69 10.64 -21.99
CA LEU A 236 -22.26 9.42 -21.40
C LEU A 236 -23.28 9.68 -20.29
N ALA A 237 -23.21 10.85 -19.64
CA ALA A 237 -24.15 11.24 -18.61
C ALA A 237 -25.61 11.26 -19.10
N GLY A 238 -26.54 10.94 -18.19
CA GLY A 238 -27.98 11.02 -18.43
C GLY A 238 -28.42 12.43 -18.87
N ALA A 239 -29.43 12.48 -19.75
CA ALA A 239 -29.94 13.75 -20.26
C ALA A 239 -30.54 14.61 -19.13
N GLY A 240 -30.18 15.89 -19.09
CA GLY A 240 -30.74 16.83 -18.13
C GLY A 240 -30.06 18.21 -18.12
N PRO A 241 -30.61 19.18 -17.37
CA PRO A 241 -30.12 20.56 -17.35
C PRO A 241 -28.67 20.69 -16.87
N GLN A 242 -28.22 19.82 -15.95
CA GLN A 242 -26.83 19.81 -15.49
C GLN A 242 -25.88 19.41 -16.62
N ARG A 243 -26.18 18.32 -17.34
CA ARG A 243 -25.40 17.88 -18.51
C ARG A 243 -25.26 18.98 -19.56
N SER A 244 -26.37 19.65 -19.90
CA SER A 244 -26.35 20.75 -20.88
C SER A 244 -25.46 21.92 -20.45
N ARG A 245 -25.44 22.25 -19.14
CA ARG A 245 -24.54 23.27 -18.61
C ARG A 245 -23.07 22.87 -18.73
N VAL A 246 -22.72 21.64 -18.35
CA VAL A 246 -21.34 21.14 -18.48
C VAL A 246 -20.88 21.12 -19.93
N LEU A 247 -21.73 20.67 -20.87
CA LEU A 247 -21.44 20.74 -22.31
C LEU A 247 -21.19 22.18 -22.79
N ALA A 248 -22.00 23.14 -22.34
CA ALA A 248 -21.82 24.54 -22.70
C ALA A 248 -20.49 25.11 -22.17
N THR A 249 -20.03 24.68 -20.99
CA THR A 249 -18.71 25.03 -20.46
C THR A 249 -17.60 24.43 -21.31
N LEU A 250 -17.64 23.11 -21.58
CA LEU A 250 -16.62 22.41 -22.35
C LEU A 250 -16.50 22.92 -23.80
N TYR A 251 -17.61 23.34 -24.40
CA TYR A 251 -17.61 23.92 -25.75
C TYR A 251 -16.84 25.25 -25.82
N LYS A 252 -16.88 26.06 -24.76
CA LYS A 252 -16.17 27.36 -24.70
C LYS A 252 -14.66 27.20 -24.54
N VAL A 253 -14.22 26.10 -23.93
CA VAL A 253 -12.81 25.81 -23.65
C VAL A 253 -12.03 25.53 -24.93
N ARG A 254 -12.67 24.95 -25.95
CA ARG A 254 -12.04 24.64 -27.26
C ARG A 254 -11.92 25.86 -28.19
N LEU A 255 -12.47 27.02 -27.82
CA LEU A 255 -12.51 28.23 -28.63
C LEU A 255 -11.49 29.29 -28.19
N LEU A 256 -10.68 28.99 -27.17
CA LEU A 256 -9.55 29.78 -26.69
C LEU A 256 -8.27 28.98 -26.91
#